data_AF-A0A7X9TBZ8-F1
#
_entry.id   AF-A0A7X9TBZ8-F1
#
_cell.length_a   1.000
_cell.length_b   1.000
_cell.length_c   1.000
_cell.angle_alpha   90.00
_cell.angle_beta   90.00
_cell.angle_gamma   90.00
#
_symmetry.space_group_name_H-M   'P 1'
#
loop_
_entity.id
_entity.type
_entity.pdbx_description
1 polymer ?
#
loop_
_entity_poly.entity_id
_entity_poly.type
_entity_poly.pdbx_seq_one_letter_code
_entity_poly.pdbx_strand_id
1 'polypeptide(L)'
;METAIGPRERLSSAAKRVDEAKESYEKRVKEALAAVDAANDRYERRVELCRRGVEDASAPYDGQVMTVGPIVLYGNRVEYNGETLQLDNSLDISVSTSGNVYSDTKVSGGGPSIGGAIVGGVLAGEAGAIVGGTKKVTTSTETHDERALYVSFVSDEGSMVASVDPELEHEARNLAAKAKYLTRTLEKRKSLVQEAVDKAKEQLDEVIRDTEEANSFKEKYEEIKTDTSEVDKAQAEYESIKQSIDPSEIRAEERAVAKKRLSRAMQVVKIVLALFLIPLGLEFWLEPPQSAVGGTVSLLIADVLVVSTVHHHKIQKTMQ
;
A
#
# COMPACT_ATOMS: atom_id res chain seq x y z
N MET A 1 41.87 33.45 -25.36
CA MET A 1 40.93 34.54 -25.06
C MET A 1 39.74 33.92 -24.38
N GLU A 2 39.67 34.00 -23.05
CA GLU A 2 38.45 33.65 -22.31
C GLU A 2 37.34 34.59 -22.81
N THR A 3 36.29 34.03 -23.42
CA THR A 3 35.10 34.82 -23.74
C THR A 3 34.46 35.23 -22.43
N ALA A 4 34.61 36.51 -22.07
CA ALA A 4 33.98 37.08 -20.90
C ALA A 4 32.47 36.77 -20.91
N ILE A 5 32.03 35.95 -19.96
CA ILE A 5 30.64 35.52 -19.83
C ILE A 5 29.77 36.75 -19.55
N GLY A 6 28.72 36.94 -20.35
CA GLY A 6 27.83 38.10 -20.23
C GLY A 6 27.13 38.16 -18.86
N PRO A 7 26.77 39.37 -18.37
CA PRO A 7 26.01 39.52 -17.12
C PRO A 7 24.78 38.61 -17.01
N ARG A 8 24.01 38.44 -18.10
CA ARG A 8 22.84 37.56 -18.13
C ARG A 8 23.20 36.08 -17.95
N GLU A 9 24.28 35.64 -18.60
CA GLU A 9 24.74 34.26 -18.54
C GLU A 9 25.35 33.94 -17.16
N ARG A 10 26.01 34.92 -16.52
CA ARG A 10 26.45 34.83 -15.11
C ARG A 10 25.27 34.68 -14.14
N LEU A 11 24.20 35.46 -14.30
CA LEU A 11 22.99 35.32 -13.48
C LEU A 11 22.29 33.97 -13.70
N SER A 12 22.16 33.56 -14.96
CA SER A 12 21.51 32.29 -15.30
C SER A 12 22.30 31.09 -14.78
N SER A 13 23.63 31.12 -14.84
CA SER A 13 24.47 30.04 -14.31
C SER A 13 24.45 30.00 -12.78
N ALA A 14 24.45 31.16 -12.11
CA ALA A 14 24.32 31.23 -10.66
C ALA A 14 22.95 30.73 -10.17
N ALA A 15 21.85 31.11 -10.84
CA ALA A 15 20.53 30.59 -10.55
C ALA A 15 20.45 29.06 -10.72
N LYS A 16 21.03 28.54 -11.81
CA LYS A 16 21.12 27.09 -12.06
C LYS A 16 21.87 26.35 -10.96
N ARG A 17 22.94 26.93 -10.40
CA ARG A 17 23.67 26.35 -9.26
C ARG A 17 22.85 26.31 -7.98
N VAL A 18 22.03 27.34 -7.73
CA VAL A 18 21.08 27.34 -6.59
C VAL A 18 20.08 26.21 -6.75
N ASP A 19 19.50 26.05 -7.94
CA ASP A 19 18.53 24.99 -8.22
C ASP A 19 19.18 23.61 -8.08
N GLU A 20 20.37 23.40 -8.65
CA GLU A 20 21.15 22.16 -8.50
C GLU A 20 21.49 21.85 -7.02
N ALA A 21 21.84 22.87 -6.23
CA ALA A 21 22.12 22.72 -4.80
C ALA A 21 20.85 22.32 -4.02
N LYS A 22 19.70 22.91 -4.34
CA LYS A 22 18.41 22.56 -3.73
C LYS A 22 17.98 21.14 -4.09
N GLU A 23 18.04 20.77 -5.37
CA GLU A 23 17.72 19.41 -5.83
C GLU A 23 18.64 18.37 -5.17
N SER A 24 19.94 18.66 -5.07
CA SER A 24 20.91 17.80 -4.37
C SER A 24 20.57 17.64 -2.89
N TYR A 25 20.26 18.75 -2.19
CA TYR A 25 19.85 18.73 -0.79
C TYR A 25 18.56 17.93 -0.59
N GLU A 26 17.51 18.20 -1.37
CA GLU A 26 16.24 17.47 -1.29
C GLU A 26 16.43 15.97 -1.51
N LYS A 27 17.28 15.60 -2.48
CA LYS A 27 17.64 14.21 -2.73
C LYS A 27 18.35 13.58 -1.53
N ARG A 28 19.35 14.24 -0.93
CA ARG A 28 20.05 13.76 0.27
C ARG A 28 19.09 13.56 1.44
N VAL A 29 18.19 14.52 1.68
CA VAL A 29 17.18 14.43 2.75
C VAL A 29 16.24 13.25 2.51
N LYS A 30 15.77 13.06 1.27
CA LYS A 30 14.89 11.95 0.91
C LYS A 30 15.57 10.59 1.08
N GLU A 31 16.82 10.46 0.66
CA GLU A 31 17.61 9.23 0.82
C GLU A 31 17.86 8.92 2.30
N ALA A 32 18.16 9.94 3.12
CA ALA A 32 18.34 9.79 4.56
C ALA A 32 17.04 9.37 5.26
N LEU A 33 15.89 9.98 4.90
CA LEU A 33 14.58 9.59 5.45
C LEU A 33 14.25 8.13 5.10
N ALA A 34 14.45 7.73 3.84
CA ALA A 34 14.22 6.35 3.42
C ALA A 34 15.12 5.35 4.17
N ALA A 35 16.34 5.75 4.53
CA ALA A 35 17.24 4.93 5.35
C ALA A 35 16.74 4.79 6.80
N VAL A 36 16.18 5.86 7.39
CA VAL A 36 15.51 5.81 8.71
C VAL A 36 14.32 4.86 8.69
N ASP A 37 13.43 5.02 7.71
CA ASP A 37 12.25 4.16 7.57
C ASP A 37 12.66 2.69 7.40
N ALA A 38 13.65 2.41 6.55
CA ALA A 38 14.16 1.06 6.36
C ALA A 38 14.82 0.48 7.62
N ALA A 39 15.45 1.30 8.46
CA ALA A 39 16.02 0.86 9.73
C ALA A 39 14.93 0.56 10.77
N ASN A 40 13.90 1.41 10.87
CA ASN A 40 12.73 1.17 11.73
C ASN A 40 11.99 -0.12 11.31
N ASP A 41 11.76 -0.31 10.01
CA ASP A 41 11.16 -1.54 9.47
C ASP A 41 11.96 -2.80 9.88
N ARG A 42 13.30 -2.73 9.82
CA ARG A 42 14.16 -3.85 10.24
C ARG A 42 14.03 -4.12 11.73
N TYR A 43 14.01 -3.07 12.55
CA TYR A 43 13.80 -3.17 13.99
C TYR A 43 12.44 -3.79 14.32
N GLU A 44 11.35 -3.28 13.74
CA GLU A 44 10.00 -3.80 13.94
C GLU A 44 9.89 -5.28 13.55
N ARG A 45 10.48 -5.69 12.42
CA ARG A 45 10.51 -7.10 12.02
C ARG A 45 11.27 -7.98 13.02
N ARG A 46 12.38 -7.50 13.59
CA ARG A 46 13.12 -8.25 14.61
C ARG A 46 12.29 -8.42 15.88
N VAL A 47 11.66 -7.34 16.36
CA VAL A 47 10.77 -7.38 17.53
C VAL A 47 9.62 -8.36 17.30
N GLU A 48 8.98 -8.29 16.13
CA GLU A 48 7.87 -9.18 15.77
C GLU A 48 8.31 -10.65 15.68
N LEU A 49 9.49 -10.93 15.13
CA LEU A 49 10.04 -12.29 15.10
C LEU A 49 10.31 -12.84 16.51
N CYS A 50 10.87 -12.02 17.41
CA CYS A 50 11.08 -12.42 18.80
C CYS A 50 9.76 -12.60 19.55
N ARG A 51 8.76 -11.74 19.29
CA ARG A 51 7.42 -11.86 19.86
C ARG A 51 6.76 -13.18 19.47
N ARG A 52 6.82 -13.56 18.19
CA ARG A 52 6.37 -14.88 17.72
C ARG A 52 7.15 -16.00 18.38
N GLY A 53 8.45 -15.84 18.58
CA GLY A 53 9.26 -16.80 19.34
C GLY A 53 8.73 -17.04 20.77
N VAL A 54 8.26 -15.99 21.45
CA VAL A 54 7.62 -16.10 22.77
C VAL A 54 6.28 -16.84 22.66
N GLU A 55 5.45 -16.51 21.67
CA GLU A 55 4.15 -17.15 21.43
C GLU A 55 4.32 -18.64 21.08
N ASP A 56 5.27 -18.98 20.22
CA ASP A 56 5.59 -20.37 19.84
C ASP A 56 6.14 -21.16 21.05
N ALA A 57 6.95 -20.51 21.90
CA ALA A 57 7.46 -21.13 23.12
C ALA A 57 6.36 -21.35 24.18
N SER A 58 5.36 -20.46 24.24
CA SER A 58 4.24 -20.58 25.20
C SER A 58 3.13 -21.51 24.72
N ALA A 59 2.97 -21.68 23.39
CA ALA A 59 1.88 -22.43 22.77
C ALA A 59 1.64 -23.84 23.35
N PRO A 60 2.65 -24.65 23.74
CA PRO A 60 2.39 -25.95 24.38
C PRO A 60 1.70 -25.84 25.76
N TYR A 61 1.77 -24.67 26.40
CA TYR A 61 1.15 -24.36 27.68
C TYR A 61 -0.18 -23.60 27.53
N ASP A 62 -0.24 -22.53 26.75
CA ASP A 62 -1.39 -21.61 26.67
C ASP A 62 -2.11 -21.58 25.30
N GLY A 63 -1.64 -22.36 24.33
CA GLY A 63 -2.19 -22.41 22.98
C GLY A 63 -3.60 -23.00 22.93
N GLN A 64 -4.35 -22.66 21.88
CA GLN A 64 -5.69 -23.19 21.65
C GLN A 64 -5.64 -24.70 21.37
N VAL A 65 -6.46 -25.46 22.08
CA VAL A 65 -6.51 -26.92 22.00
C VAL A 65 -7.71 -27.40 21.19
N MET A 66 -8.90 -26.85 21.45
CA MET A 66 -10.12 -27.19 20.71
C MET A 66 -11.22 -26.14 20.90
N THR A 67 -12.20 -26.17 20.00
CA THR A 67 -13.40 -25.33 20.05
C THR A 67 -14.63 -26.23 19.92
N VAL A 68 -15.63 -26.01 20.76
CA VAL A 68 -16.92 -26.72 20.73
C VAL A 68 -18.04 -25.72 20.90
N GLY A 69 -18.77 -25.48 19.80
CA GLY A 69 -19.76 -24.41 19.75
C GLY A 69 -19.13 -23.07 20.18
N PRO A 70 -19.68 -22.38 21.19
CA PRO A 70 -19.16 -21.11 21.68
C PRO A 70 -17.99 -21.23 22.67
N ILE A 71 -17.58 -22.45 23.03
CA ILE A 71 -16.53 -22.70 24.03
C ILE A 71 -15.17 -22.86 23.33
N VAL A 72 -14.16 -22.14 23.80
CA VAL A 72 -12.77 -22.31 23.36
C VAL A 72 -11.92 -22.82 24.52
N LEU A 73 -11.32 -23.99 24.34
CA LEU A 73 -10.39 -24.59 25.31
C LEU A 73 -8.95 -24.27 24.89
N TYR A 74 -8.23 -23.60 25.78
CA TYR A 74 -6.79 -23.38 25.70
C TYR A 74 -6.04 -24.34 26.62
N GLY A 75 -4.73 -24.42 26.47
CA GLY A 75 -3.88 -25.27 27.29
C GLY A 75 -3.93 -24.92 28.78
N ASN A 76 -4.26 -23.67 29.14
CA ASN A 76 -4.27 -23.18 30.51
C ASN A 76 -5.60 -22.54 30.96
N ARG A 77 -6.58 -22.38 30.07
CA ARG A 77 -7.86 -21.72 30.39
C ARG A 77 -9.00 -22.17 29.48
N VAL A 78 -10.22 -21.81 29.84
CA VAL A 78 -11.42 -21.94 29.00
C VAL A 78 -12.03 -20.56 28.81
N GLU A 79 -12.46 -20.27 27.59
CA GLU A 79 -13.14 -19.03 27.23
C GLU A 79 -14.56 -19.33 26.72
N TYR A 80 -15.53 -18.56 27.19
CA TYR A 80 -16.93 -18.61 26.75
C TYR A 80 -17.59 -17.24 26.95
N ASN A 81 -18.24 -16.69 25.91
CA ASN A 81 -18.91 -15.39 25.94
C ASN A 81 -18.06 -14.22 26.49
N GLY A 82 -16.75 -14.24 26.25
CA GLY A 82 -15.81 -13.22 26.74
C GLY A 82 -15.41 -13.40 28.21
N GLU A 83 -15.97 -14.38 28.92
CA GLU A 83 -15.50 -14.82 30.23
C GLU A 83 -14.36 -15.82 30.06
N THR A 84 -13.40 -15.77 30.98
CA THR A 84 -12.22 -16.66 31.01
C THR A 84 -12.14 -17.31 32.38
N LEU A 85 -11.95 -18.63 32.41
CA LEU A 85 -11.67 -19.39 33.63
C LEU A 85 -10.34 -20.13 33.48
N GLN A 86 -9.42 -19.95 34.43
CA GLN A 86 -8.15 -20.67 34.39
C GLN A 86 -8.37 -22.15 34.68
N LEU A 87 -7.58 -23.00 34.02
CA LEU A 87 -7.51 -24.41 34.38
C LEU A 87 -6.64 -24.50 35.64
N ASP A 88 -7.22 -25.02 36.71
CA ASP A 88 -6.53 -25.31 37.96
C ASP A 88 -6.92 -26.71 38.45
N ASN A 89 -6.27 -27.18 39.53
CA ASN A 89 -6.54 -28.50 40.10
C ASN A 89 -7.92 -28.63 40.79
N SER A 90 -8.62 -27.52 41.04
CA SER A 90 -9.97 -27.48 41.61
C SER A 90 -11.07 -27.59 40.55
N LEU A 91 -10.71 -27.43 39.27
CA LEU A 91 -11.66 -27.45 38.16
C LEU A 91 -12.40 -28.78 38.05
N ASP A 92 -13.71 -28.74 38.27
CA ASP A 92 -14.64 -29.77 37.85
C ASP A 92 -15.39 -29.36 36.59
N ILE A 93 -15.60 -30.34 35.70
CA ILE A 93 -16.28 -30.15 34.43
C ILE A 93 -17.31 -31.25 34.28
N SER A 94 -18.55 -30.84 34.04
CA SER A 94 -19.68 -31.74 33.81
C SER A 94 -20.44 -31.35 32.55
N VAL A 95 -20.96 -32.36 31.86
CA VAL A 95 -21.82 -32.20 30.68
C VAL A 95 -23.19 -32.74 31.07
N SER A 96 -24.21 -31.91 30.92
CA SER A 96 -25.58 -32.24 31.27
C SER A 96 -26.51 -31.95 30.09
N THR A 97 -27.48 -32.84 29.88
CA THR A 97 -28.50 -32.69 28.83
C THR A 97 -29.85 -32.55 29.51
N SER A 98 -30.69 -31.61 29.05
CA SER A 98 -32.09 -31.50 29.43
C SER A 98 -32.99 -31.50 28.18
N GLY A 99 -34.29 -31.73 28.34
CA GLY A 99 -35.26 -31.73 27.24
C GLY A 99 -35.60 -33.13 26.70
N ASN A 100 -36.58 -33.18 25.80
CA ASN A 100 -37.14 -34.41 25.22
C ASN A 100 -37.20 -34.33 23.69
N VAL A 101 -37.20 -35.50 23.04
CA VAL A 101 -37.51 -35.65 21.62
C VAL A 101 -38.87 -36.33 21.51
N TYR A 102 -39.81 -35.73 20.79
CA TYR A 102 -41.12 -36.32 20.51
C TYR A 102 -41.54 -36.07 19.07
N SER A 103 -42.38 -36.95 18.53
CA SER A 103 -42.87 -36.84 17.16
C SER A 103 -44.39 -36.74 17.16
N ASP A 104 -44.91 -35.66 16.61
CA ASP A 104 -46.33 -35.49 16.36
C ASP A 104 -46.67 -35.99 14.95
N THR A 105 -47.50 -37.03 14.89
CA THR A 105 -47.98 -37.55 13.60
C THR A 105 -49.36 -36.99 13.31
N LYS A 106 -49.45 -36.03 12.39
CA LYS A 106 -50.73 -35.48 11.93
C LYS A 106 -51.28 -36.34 10.80
N VAL A 107 -52.29 -37.15 11.13
CA VAL A 107 -53.04 -37.95 10.17
C VAL A 107 -54.23 -37.13 9.66
N SER A 108 -54.28 -36.83 8.36
CA SER A 108 -55.44 -36.19 7.74
C SER A 108 -56.05 -37.09 6.65
N GLY A 109 -57.35 -37.40 6.81
CA GLY A 109 -58.12 -38.30 5.96
C GLY A 109 -58.47 -39.62 6.63
N GLY A 110 -59.75 -40.03 6.55
CA GLY A 110 -60.27 -41.24 7.19
C GLY A 110 -61.75 -41.10 7.56
N GLY A 111 -62.61 -40.90 6.56
CA GLY A 111 -64.07 -40.94 6.76
C GLY A 111 -64.60 -42.37 6.57
N PRO A 112 -65.61 -42.82 7.33
CA PRO A 112 -66.17 -44.16 7.18
C PRO A 112 -66.83 -44.32 5.81
N SER A 113 -66.30 -45.20 4.96
CA SER A 113 -67.09 -45.76 3.85
C SER A 113 -67.86 -46.96 4.38
N ILE A 114 -69.19 -46.89 4.33
CA ILE A 114 -70.16 -47.89 4.81
C ILE A 114 -70.05 -49.26 4.06
N GLY A 115 -69.07 -49.47 3.17
CA GLY A 115 -69.03 -50.61 2.25
C GLY A 115 -67.92 -51.65 2.43
N GLY A 116 -67.04 -51.57 3.43
CA GLY A 116 -65.89 -52.49 3.44
C GLY A 116 -65.17 -52.60 4.78
N ALA A 117 -65.80 -53.26 5.75
CA ALA A 117 -65.08 -53.83 6.88
C ALA A 117 -64.29 -55.06 6.38
N ILE A 118 -62.97 -54.95 6.28
CA ILE A 118 -62.08 -56.12 6.23
C ILE A 118 -61.18 -56.05 7.46
N VAL A 119 -61.35 -57.09 8.29
CA VAL A 119 -60.56 -57.42 9.47
C VAL A 119 -59.19 -57.94 9.00
N GLY A 120 -58.12 -57.40 9.58
CA GLY A 120 -56.73 -57.87 9.50
C GLY A 120 -55.86 -56.80 10.16
N GLY A 121 -55.17 -57.01 11.28
CA GLY A 121 -54.22 -58.07 11.50
C GLY A 121 -52.81 -57.50 11.30
N VAL A 122 -52.14 -57.16 12.40
CA VAL A 122 -50.68 -56.96 12.53
C VAL A 122 -50.06 -55.62 12.05
N LEU A 123 -49.60 -54.86 13.05
CA LEU A 123 -48.42 -53.99 13.17
C LEU A 123 -47.41 -53.93 11.99
N ALA A 124 -47.02 -52.72 11.55
CA ALA A 124 -45.69 -52.45 10.97
C ALA A 124 -45.38 -50.94 10.89
N GLY A 125 -44.41 -50.46 11.69
CA GLY A 125 -43.51 -49.30 11.49
C GLY A 125 -44.04 -47.92 11.04
N GLU A 126 -43.29 -46.85 11.30
CA GLU A 126 -43.69 -45.44 11.08
C GLU A 126 -44.07 -45.05 9.63
N ALA A 127 -43.87 -45.94 8.65
CA ALA A 127 -44.27 -45.76 7.25
C ALA A 127 -44.96 -47.03 6.68
N GLY A 128 -46.07 -47.44 7.29
CA GLY A 128 -46.87 -48.57 6.80
C GLY A 128 -47.57 -48.28 5.46
N ALA A 129 -47.38 -49.16 4.47
CA ALA A 129 -48.12 -49.13 3.20
C ALA A 129 -49.56 -49.63 3.40
N ILE A 130 -50.55 -48.76 3.18
CA ILE A 130 -51.97 -49.12 3.13
C ILE A 130 -52.29 -49.60 1.71
N VAL A 131 -52.41 -50.92 1.50
CA VAL A 131 -53.01 -51.47 0.28
C VAL A 131 -54.46 -51.82 0.59
N GLY A 132 -55.36 -50.88 0.30
CA GLY A 132 -56.79 -51.10 0.49
C GLY A 132 -57.66 -49.87 0.26
N GLY A 133 -58.09 -49.66 -0.99
CA GLY A 133 -59.43 -49.18 -1.37
C GLY A 133 -60.03 -47.90 -0.76
N THR A 134 -59.27 -47.04 -0.09
CA THR A 134 -59.80 -45.80 0.53
C THR A 134 -58.97 -44.57 0.17
N LYS A 135 -59.59 -43.39 0.22
CA LYS A 135 -59.00 -42.09 -0.16
C LYS A 135 -57.60 -41.92 0.45
N LYS A 136 -56.67 -41.41 -0.37
CA LYS A 136 -55.27 -41.13 -0.04
C LYS A 136 -55.14 -40.48 1.35
N VAL A 137 -54.64 -41.24 2.32
CA VAL A 137 -54.28 -40.74 3.65
C VAL A 137 -52.93 -40.04 3.51
N THR A 138 -52.85 -38.78 3.95
CA THR A 138 -51.58 -38.05 3.99
C THR A 138 -51.18 -37.94 5.45
N THR A 139 -50.13 -38.66 5.83
CA THR A 139 -49.45 -38.58 7.13
C THR A 139 -48.29 -37.60 7.01
N SER A 140 -48.25 -36.61 7.89
CA SER A 140 -47.07 -35.75 8.08
C SER A 140 -46.59 -35.96 9.51
N THR A 141 -45.34 -36.37 9.66
CA THR A 141 -44.68 -36.52 10.96
C THR A 141 -43.83 -35.28 11.18
N GLU A 142 -44.13 -34.52 12.23
CA GLU A 142 -43.31 -33.40 12.71
C GLU A 142 -42.54 -33.88 13.94
N THR A 143 -41.21 -33.92 13.85
CA THR A 143 -40.34 -34.25 14.98
C THR A 143 -39.93 -32.96 15.69
N HIS A 144 -40.21 -32.90 16.99
CA HIS A 144 -39.84 -31.83 17.89
C HIS A 144 -38.65 -32.30 18.74
N ASP A 145 -37.52 -31.62 18.59
CA ASP A 145 -36.34 -31.80 19.42
C ASP A 145 -36.16 -30.57 20.31
N GLU A 146 -36.47 -30.71 21.60
CA GLU A 146 -36.33 -29.66 22.61
C GLU A 146 -35.11 -29.90 23.51
N ARG A 147 -34.15 -30.72 23.07
CA ARG A 147 -32.94 -30.98 23.85
C ARG A 147 -32.10 -29.71 23.98
N ALA A 148 -31.50 -29.53 25.16
CA ALA A 148 -30.51 -28.53 25.44
C ALA A 148 -29.30 -29.20 26.12
N LEU A 149 -28.10 -28.86 25.65
CA LEU A 149 -26.85 -29.37 26.20
C LEU A 149 -26.15 -28.25 26.96
N TYR A 150 -25.72 -28.52 28.18
CA TYR A 150 -25.00 -27.58 29.03
C TYR A 150 -23.67 -28.16 29.48
N VAL A 151 -22.61 -27.37 29.35
CA VAL A 151 -21.28 -27.68 29.88
C VAL A 151 -20.98 -26.75 31.04
N SER A 152 -20.84 -27.32 32.23
CA SER A 152 -20.58 -26.56 33.45
C SER A 152 -19.13 -26.74 33.88
N PHE A 153 -18.45 -25.63 34.11
CA PHE A 153 -17.10 -25.55 34.66
C PHE A 153 -17.19 -24.90 36.03
N VAL A 154 -16.61 -25.52 37.05
CA VAL A 154 -16.62 -25.02 38.42
C VAL A 154 -15.22 -25.17 38.98
N SER A 155 -14.63 -24.08 39.44
CA SER A 155 -13.35 -24.05 40.16
C SER A 155 -13.46 -23.13 41.37
N ASP A 156 -12.40 -23.07 42.18
CA ASP A 156 -12.30 -22.14 43.31
C ASP A 156 -12.28 -20.67 42.85
N GLU A 157 -11.83 -20.40 41.61
CA GLU A 157 -11.80 -19.06 41.02
C GLU A 157 -13.17 -18.60 40.49
N GLY A 158 -14.05 -19.55 40.14
CA GLY A 158 -15.39 -19.22 39.64
C GLY A 158 -16.09 -20.37 38.95
N SER A 159 -17.24 -20.07 38.35
CA SER A 159 -18.00 -21.05 37.59
C SER A 159 -18.57 -20.45 36.31
N MET A 160 -18.61 -21.23 35.24
CA MET A 160 -19.28 -20.87 34.00
C MET A 160 -20.18 -22.02 33.53
N VAL A 161 -21.29 -21.70 32.88
CA VAL A 161 -22.20 -22.67 32.27
C VAL A 161 -22.43 -22.25 30.82
N ALA A 162 -22.02 -23.11 29.90
CA ALA A 162 -22.14 -22.87 28.47
C ALA A 162 -23.28 -23.69 27.87
N SER A 163 -24.17 -23.02 27.13
CA SER A 163 -25.19 -23.68 26.32
C SER A 163 -24.56 -24.10 25.00
N VAL A 164 -24.69 -25.38 24.65
CA VAL A 164 -24.13 -25.98 23.44
C VAL A 164 -25.26 -26.66 22.67
N ASP A 165 -25.09 -26.76 21.35
CA ASP A 165 -25.99 -27.54 20.50
C ASP A 165 -26.01 -29.02 20.96
N PRO A 166 -27.18 -29.64 21.17
CA PRO A 166 -27.28 -31.07 21.48
C PRO A 166 -26.58 -32.00 20.48
N GLU A 167 -26.46 -31.60 19.22
CA GLU A 167 -25.74 -32.40 18.21
C GLU A 167 -24.24 -32.52 18.52
N LEU A 168 -23.68 -31.60 19.32
CA LEU A 168 -22.27 -31.57 19.71
C LEU A 168 -21.99 -32.29 21.04
N GLU A 169 -22.87 -33.19 21.49
CA GLU A 169 -22.71 -33.90 22.77
C GLU A 169 -21.38 -34.67 22.84
N HIS A 170 -20.99 -35.32 21.74
CA HIS A 170 -19.74 -36.09 21.70
C HIS A 170 -18.51 -35.17 21.85
N GLU A 171 -18.51 -34.05 21.13
CA GLU A 171 -17.49 -33.02 21.19
C GLU A 171 -17.41 -32.37 22.57
N ALA A 172 -18.56 -32.10 23.20
CA ALA A 172 -18.63 -31.54 24.55
C ALA A 172 -18.06 -32.51 25.60
N ARG A 173 -18.36 -33.81 25.49
CA ARG A 173 -17.77 -34.84 26.36
C ARG A 173 -16.25 -34.97 26.13
N ASN A 174 -15.81 -34.90 24.87
CA ASN A 174 -14.39 -34.89 24.53
C ASN A 174 -13.69 -33.64 25.08
N LEU A 175 -14.32 -32.48 25.03
CA LEU A 175 -13.84 -31.24 25.64
C LEU A 175 -13.64 -31.41 27.14
N ALA A 176 -14.64 -31.93 27.86
CA ALA A 176 -14.54 -32.16 29.29
C ALA A 176 -13.40 -33.14 29.64
N ALA A 177 -13.23 -34.22 28.87
CA ALA A 177 -12.14 -35.17 29.05
C ALA A 177 -10.76 -34.53 28.78
N LYS A 178 -10.65 -33.73 27.71
CA LYS A 178 -9.42 -33.02 27.33
C LYS A 178 -9.04 -31.98 28.39
N ALA A 179 -9.99 -31.18 28.85
CA ALA A 179 -9.76 -30.18 29.88
C ALA A 179 -9.30 -30.83 31.20
N LYS A 180 -9.92 -31.95 31.63
CA LYS A 180 -9.43 -32.73 32.80
C LYS A 180 -8.00 -33.23 32.61
N TYR A 181 -7.62 -33.66 31.41
CA TYR A 181 -6.24 -34.04 31.11
C TYR A 181 -5.28 -32.85 31.16
N LEU A 182 -5.66 -31.71 30.59
CA LEU A 182 -4.86 -30.49 30.59
C LEU A 182 -4.63 -29.97 32.00
N THR A 183 -5.66 -29.96 32.85
CA THR A 183 -5.56 -29.65 34.29
C THR A 183 -4.53 -30.54 34.98
N ARG A 184 -4.64 -31.87 34.82
CA ARG A 184 -3.70 -32.83 35.47
C ARG A 184 -2.25 -32.68 35.04
N THR A 185 -2.02 -32.17 33.83
CA THR A 185 -0.68 -32.02 33.25
C THR A 185 -0.18 -30.58 33.29
N LEU A 186 -0.93 -29.66 33.89
CA LEU A 186 -0.67 -28.22 33.84
C LEU A 186 0.71 -27.86 34.37
N GLU A 187 1.04 -28.25 35.61
CA GLU A 187 2.35 -27.96 36.24
C GLU A 187 3.53 -28.56 35.48
N LYS A 188 3.34 -29.77 34.95
CA LYS A 188 4.36 -30.42 34.12
C LYS A 188 4.57 -29.65 32.82
N ARG A 189 3.50 -29.22 32.14
CA ARG A 189 3.62 -28.45 30.89
C ARG A 189 4.23 -27.07 31.16
N LYS A 190 3.81 -26.40 32.23
CA LYS A 190 4.36 -25.12 32.67
C LYS A 190 5.87 -25.22 32.91
N SER A 191 6.31 -26.18 33.72
CA SER A 191 7.75 -26.37 34.00
C SER A 191 8.57 -26.73 32.75
N LEU A 192 8.00 -27.47 31.80
CA LEU A 192 8.66 -27.82 30.54
C LEU A 192 8.89 -26.61 29.62
N VAL A 193 7.95 -25.65 29.59
CA VAL A 193 8.06 -24.48 28.72
C VAL A 193 8.71 -23.27 29.39
N GLN A 194 8.74 -23.24 30.72
CA GLN A 194 9.16 -22.06 31.50
C GLN A 194 10.52 -21.52 31.05
N GLU A 195 11.53 -22.38 30.99
CA GLU A 195 12.89 -21.98 30.58
C GLU A 195 12.92 -21.45 29.13
N ALA A 196 12.17 -22.07 28.21
CA ALA A 196 12.12 -21.64 26.82
C ALA A 196 11.41 -20.29 26.67
N VAL A 197 10.30 -20.10 27.38
CA VAL A 197 9.56 -18.83 27.41
C VAL A 197 10.40 -17.71 28.03
N ASP A 198 11.10 -18.00 29.13
CA ASP A 198 11.95 -17.00 29.79
C ASP A 198 13.12 -16.58 28.89
N LYS A 199 13.78 -17.52 28.22
CA LYS A 199 14.82 -17.20 27.22
C LYS A 199 14.27 -16.41 26.04
N ALA A 200 13.10 -16.76 25.52
CA ALA A 200 12.49 -16.04 24.40
C ALA A 200 12.11 -14.60 24.81
N LYS A 201 11.63 -14.40 26.04
CA LYS A 201 11.35 -13.07 26.60
C LYS A 201 12.61 -12.25 26.81
N GLU A 202 13.68 -12.86 27.31
CA GLU A 202 14.98 -12.19 27.46
C GLU A 202 15.53 -11.73 26.10
N GLN A 203 15.43 -12.57 25.06
CA GLN A 203 15.79 -12.19 23.69
C GLN A 203 14.91 -11.05 23.15
N LEU A 204 13.60 -11.08 23.41
CA LEU A 204 12.71 -9.99 23.03
C LEU A 204 13.10 -8.69 23.72
N ASP A 205 13.39 -8.73 25.03
CA ASP A 205 13.82 -7.56 25.81
C ASP A 205 15.16 -7.00 25.30
N GLU A 206 16.11 -7.87 24.93
CA GLU A 206 17.38 -7.47 24.33
C GLU A 206 17.15 -6.73 23.00
N VAL A 207 16.33 -7.30 22.12
CA VAL A 207 16.00 -6.67 20.82
C VAL A 207 15.24 -5.36 21.00
N ILE A 208 14.32 -5.27 21.98
CA ILE A 208 13.60 -4.02 22.26
C ILE A 208 14.57 -2.92 22.70
N ARG A 209 15.61 -3.25 23.48
CA ARG A 209 16.64 -2.31 23.94
C ARG A 209 17.62 -1.93 22.83
N ASP A 210 17.88 -2.82 21.88
CA ASP A 210 18.75 -2.59 20.72
C ASP A 210 18.11 -1.63 19.71
N THR A 211 18.12 -0.35 20.06
CA THR A 211 17.64 0.76 19.23
C THR A 211 18.79 1.54 18.58
N GLU A 212 20.04 1.08 18.73
CA GLU A 212 21.24 1.81 18.33
C GLU A 212 21.27 2.10 16.83
N GLU A 213 20.97 1.10 15.99
CA GLU A 213 20.94 1.28 14.54
C GLU A 213 19.91 2.35 14.13
N ALA A 214 18.66 2.21 14.58
CA ALA A 214 17.57 3.14 14.27
C ALA A 214 17.87 4.57 14.75
N ASN A 215 18.42 4.70 15.95
CA ASN A 215 18.83 5.99 16.50
C ASN A 215 19.96 6.61 15.66
N SER A 216 20.96 5.83 15.24
CA SER A 216 22.08 6.33 14.43
C SER A 216 21.63 6.85 13.06
N PHE A 217 20.64 6.21 12.42
CA PHE A 217 20.08 6.71 11.15
C PHE A 217 19.26 7.96 11.37
N LYS A 218 18.51 8.04 12.48
CA LYS A 218 17.72 9.22 12.83
C LYS A 218 18.60 10.44 13.11
N GLU A 219 19.70 10.25 13.83
CA GLU A 219 20.70 11.31 14.07
C GLU A 219 21.29 11.82 12.75
N LYS A 220 21.75 10.92 11.87
CA LYS A 220 22.24 11.29 10.53
C LYS A 220 21.20 12.03 9.69
N TYR A 221 19.94 11.63 9.77
CA TYR A 221 18.86 12.33 9.08
C TYR A 221 18.70 13.77 9.59
N GLU A 222 18.70 13.99 10.91
CA GLU A 222 18.61 15.34 11.47
C GLU A 222 19.85 16.19 11.14
N GLU A 223 21.06 15.60 11.12
CA GLU A 223 22.27 16.28 10.64
C GLU A 223 22.13 16.73 9.17
N ILE A 224 21.70 15.83 8.26
CA ILE A 224 21.54 16.14 6.83
C ILE A 224 20.44 17.18 6.61
N LYS A 225 19.34 17.06 7.35
CA LYS A 225 18.20 17.99 7.28
C LYS A 225 18.58 19.39 7.74
N THR A 226 19.42 19.50 8.76
CA THR A 226 19.89 20.79 9.27
C THR A 226 21.06 21.38 8.48
N ASP A 227 21.81 20.57 7.72
CA ASP A 227 22.87 21.02 6.82
C ASP A 227 22.32 21.67 5.53
N THR A 228 21.94 22.94 5.64
CA THR A 228 21.57 23.81 4.49
C THR A 228 22.78 24.55 3.90
N SER A 229 23.99 24.25 4.36
CA SER A 229 25.17 25.09 4.11
C SER A 229 25.52 25.26 2.63
N GLU A 230 25.32 24.23 1.81
CA GLU A 230 25.55 24.30 0.36
C GLU A 230 24.52 25.16 -0.36
N VAL A 231 23.25 25.06 0.05
CA VAL A 231 22.16 25.88 -0.49
C VAL A 231 22.37 27.34 -0.10
N ASP A 232 22.73 27.59 1.15
CA ASP A 232 22.99 28.95 1.67
C ASP A 232 24.19 29.60 0.95
N LYS A 233 25.26 28.83 0.72
CA LYS A 233 26.41 29.30 -0.08
C LYS A 233 26.02 29.64 -1.51
N ALA A 234 25.30 28.75 -2.20
CA ALA A 234 24.85 28.99 -3.57
C ALA A 234 23.92 30.21 -3.66
N GLN A 235 23.03 30.39 -2.68
CA GLN A 235 22.13 31.53 -2.58
C GLN A 235 22.88 32.84 -2.34
N ALA A 236 23.88 32.83 -1.45
CA ALA A 236 24.74 33.98 -1.18
C ALA A 236 25.56 34.37 -2.42
N GLU A 237 26.11 33.39 -3.14
CA GLU A 237 26.80 33.63 -4.42
C GLU A 237 25.85 34.27 -5.45
N TYR A 238 24.65 33.74 -5.61
CA TYR A 238 23.64 34.29 -6.51
C TYR A 238 23.28 35.75 -6.18
N GLU A 239 23.00 36.06 -4.91
CA GLU A 239 22.68 37.43 -4.50
C GLU A 239 23.89 38.37 -4.65
N SER A 240 25.11 37.90 -4.40
CA SER A 240 26.32 38.70 -4.63
C SER A 240 26.52 39.05 -6.11
N ILE A 241 26.30 38.09 -7.02
CA ILE A 241 26.38 38.29 -8.47
C ILE A 241 25.30 39.26 -8.93
N LYS A 242 24.07 39.09 -8.44
CA LYS A 242 22.93 39.95 -8.74
C LYS A 242 23.13 41.39 -8.26
N GLN A 243 23.76 41.60 -7.10
CA GLN A 243 24.10 42.94 -6.62
C GLN A 243 25.25 43.57 -7.40
N SER A 244 26.19 42.77 -7.91
CA SER A 244 27.34 43.26 -8.67
C SER A 244 27.01 43.69 -10.11
N ILE A 245 25.85 43.29 -10.64
CA ILE A 245 25.45 43.57 -12.02
C ILE A 245 24.53 44.80 -12.04
N ASP A 246 24.94 45.84 -12.78
CA ASP A 246 24.08 47.00 -13.03
C ASP A 246 22.90 46.58 -13.96
N PRO A 247 21.64 46.85 -13.59
CA PRO A 247 20.48 46.64 -14.46
C PRO A 247 20.61 47.27 -15.86
N SER A 248 21.42 48.33 -16.00
CA SER A 248 21.70 48.98 -17.28
C SER A 248 22.53 48.09 -18.22
N GLU A 249 23.45 47.28 -17.70
CA GLU A 249 24.29 46.36 -18.46
C GLU A 249 23.48 45.19 -19.03
N ILE A 250 22.52 44.67 -18.26
CA ILE A 250 21.59 43.62 -18.73
C ILE A 250 20.78 44.13 -19.92
N ARG A 251 20.23 45.35 -19.85
CA ARG A 251 19.49 45.97 -20.96
C ARG A 251 20.39 46.23 -22.18
N ALA A 252 21.65 46.58 -21.96
CA ALA A 252 22.62 46.78 -23.04
C ALA A 252 22.95 45.45 -23.75
N GLU A 253 23.13 44.37 -22.99
CA GLU A 253 23.34 43.02 -23.51
C GLU A 253 22.11 42.54 -24.31
N GLU A 254 20.90 42.72 -23.78
CA GLU A 254 19.66 42.37 -24.49
C GLU A 254 19.50 43.12 -25.81
N ARG A 255 19.80 44.43 -25.83
CA ARG A 255 19.80 45.23 -27.06
C ARG A 255 20.88 44.76 -28.04
N ALA A 256 22.07 44.40 -27.56
CA ALA A 256 23.15 43.90 -28.40
C ALA A 256 22.81 42.53 -29.03
N VAL A 257 22.22 41.63 -28.25
CA VAL A 257 21.75 40.31 -28.74
C VAL A 257 20.59 40.50 -29.72
N ALA A 258 19.62 41.37 -29.41
CA ALA A 258 18.51 41.68 -30.31
C ALA A 258 19.00 42.27 -31.63
N LYS A 259 19.98 43.19 -31.60
CA LYS A 259 20.60 43.77 -32.80
C LYS A 259 21.34 42.72 -33.62
N LYS A 260 22.09 41.80 -33.00
CA LYS A 260 22.74 40.67 -33.69
C LYS A 260 21.72 39.70 -34.33
N ARG A 261 20.60 39.42 -33.65
CA ARG A 261 19.52 38.59 -34.20
C ARG A 261 18.83 39.29 -35.37
N LEU A 262 18.51 40.57 -35.24
CA LEU A 262 17.95 41.40 -36.31
C LEU A 262 18.89 41.50 -37.51
N SER A 263 20.19 41.69 -37.30
CA SER A 263 21.15 41.76 -38.40
C SER A 263 21.27 40.44 -39.16
N ARG A 264 21.25 39.30 -38.46
CA ARG A 264 21.23 37.97 -39.09
C ARG A 264 19.93 37.72 -39.85
N ALA A 265 18.78 38.05 -39.24
CA ALA A 265 17.48 37.93 -39.91
C ALA A 265 17.41 38.82 -41.16
N MET A 266 17.91 40.05 -41.09
CA MET A 266 17.96 40.97 -42.22
C MET A 266 18.94 40.50 -43.31
N GLN A 267 20.05 39.84 -42.96
CA GLN A 267 20.92 39.18 -43.93
C GLN A 267 20.20 38.06 -44.68
N VAL A 268 19.44 37.21 -43.98
CA VAL A 268 18.64 36.14 -44.61
C VAL A 268 17.59 36.76 -45.54
N VAL A 269 16.87 37.79 -45.10
CA VAL A 269 15.88 38.50 -45.94
C VAL A 269 16.53 39.09 -47.19
N LYS A 270 17.70 39.73 -47.07
CA LYS A 270 18.43 40.28 -48.23
C LYS A 270 18.81 39.19 -49.24
N ILE A 271 19.26 38.02 -48.77
CA ILE A 271 19.61 36.89 -49.63
C ILE A 271 18.37 36.36 -50.36
N VAL A 272 17.26 36.18 -49.65
CA VAL A 272 15.99 35.72 -50.25
C VAL A 272 15.46 36.73 -51.28
N LEU A 273 15.51 38.02 -50.97
CA LEU A 273 15.07 39.08 -51.89
C LEU A 273 15.93 39.12 -53.15
N ALA A 274 17.26 38.98 -53.03
CA ALA A 274 18.16 38.92 -54.18
C ALA A 274 17.86 37.70 -55.07
N LEU A 275 17.64 36.52 -54.47
CA LEU A 275 17.27 35.30 -55.20
C LEU A 275 15.94 35.43 -55.93
N PHE A 276 15.01 36.26 -55.44
CA PHE A 276 13.72 36.51 -56.09
C PHE A 276 13.80 37.57 -57.21
N LEU A 277 14.63 38.60 -57.03
CA LEU A 277 14.79 39.68 -58.00
C LEU A 277 15.61 39.29 -59.24
N ILE A 278 16.52 38.33 -59.10
CA ILE A 278 17.32 37.80 -60.23
C ILE A 278 16.43 37.19 -61.33
N PRO A 279 15.54 36.20 -61.06
CA PRO A 279 14.67 35.63 -62.08
C PRO A 279 13.65 36.64 -62.61
N LEU A 280 13.08 37.50 -61.76
CA LEU A 280 12.18 38.58 -62.20
C LEU A 280 12.87 39.57 -63.16
N GLY A 281 14.13 39.92 -62.88
CA GLY A 281 14.92 40.78 -63.76
C GLY A 281 15.24 40.12 -65.11
N LEU A 282 15.46 38.80 -65.10
CA LEU A 282 15.67 37.99 -66.31
C LEU A 282 14.39 37.85 -67.14
N GLU A 283 13.23 37.63 -66.51
CA GLU A 283 11.93 37.57 -67.20
C GLU A 283 11.56 38.92 -67.82
N PHE A 284 11.74 40.02 -67.09
CA PHE A 284 11.52 41.37 -67.64
C PHE A 284 12.43 41.70 -68.82
N TRP A 285 13.60 41.06 -68.93
CA TRP A 285 14.52 41.25 -70.06
C TRP A 285 14.06 40.54 -71.34
N LEU A 286 13.15 39.57 -71.24
CA LEU A 286 12.71 38.74 -72.37
C LEU A 286 11.48 39.29 -73.11
N GLU A 287 10.79 40.32 -72.60
CA GLU A 287 9.58 40.90 -73.21
C GLU A 287 9.80 42.31 -73.82
N PRO A 288 10.12 42.50 -75.11
CA PRO A 288 10.23 43.84 -75.71
C PRO A 288 8.86 44.57 -75.85
N PRO A 289 8.78 45.93 -75.89
CA PRO A 289 9.87 46.88 -76.16
C PRO A 289 10.13 47.97 -75.09
N GLN A 290 9.46 47.98 -73.92
CA GLN A 290 9.67 49.01 -72.86
C GLN A 290 10.19 48.46 -71.51
N SER A 291 10.51 47.16 -71.46
CA SER A 291 10.85 46.41 -70.23
C SER A 291 12.34 46.37 -69.88
N ALA A 292 13.24 46.72 -70.81
CA ALA A 292 14.69 46.62 -70.63
C ALA A 292 15.21 47.50 -69.47
N VAL A 293 14.53 48.61 -69.19
CA VAL A 293 14.82 49.49 -68.04
C VAL A 293 14.44 48.81 -66.72
N GLY A 294 13.33 48.07 -66.68
CA GLY A 294 12.90 47.34 -65.47
C GLY A 294 13.84 46.19 -65.11
N GLY A 295 14.26 45.40 -66.10
CA GLY A 295 15.18 44.27 -65.88
C GLY A 295 16.58 44.71 -65.44
N THR A 296 17.11 45.79 -66.04
CA THR A 296 18.42 46.35 -65.65
C THR A 296 18.39 46.95 -64.24
N VAL A 297 17.33 47.65 -63.86
CA VAL A 297 17.17 48.16 -62.48
C VAL A 297 17.05 47.00 -61.48
N SER A 298 16.30 45.94 -61.80
CA SER A 298 16.17 44.77 -60.92
C SER A 298 17.52 44.06 -60.69
N LEU A 299 18.31 43.86 -61.75
CA LEU A 299 19.63 43.24 -61.67
C LEU A 299 20.65 44.11 -60.90
N LEU A 300 20.61 45.43 -61.07
CA LEU A 300 21.44 46.35 -60.30
C LEU A 300 21.08 46.33 -58.80
N ILE A 301 19.79 46.25 -58.47
CA ILE A 301 19.35 46.12 -57.06
C ILE A 301 19.83 44.78 -56.48
N ALA A 302 19.71 43.68 -57.24
CA ALA A 302 20.20 42.37 -56.81
C ALA A 302 21.72 42.38 -56.59
N ASP A 303 22.49 42.98 -57.50
CA ASP A 303 23.95 43.07 -57.40
C ASP A 303 24.37 43.92 -56.18
N VAL A 304 23.74 45.07 -55.96
CA VAL A 304 23.98 45.90 -54.76
C VAL A 304 23.67 45.13 -53.47
N LEU A 305 22.59 44.33 -53.45
CA LEU A 305 22.23 43.52 -52.28
C LEU A 305 23.25 42.40 -51.99
N VAL A 306 23.76 41.74 -53.04
CA VAL A 306 24.78 40.69 -52.94
C VAL A 306 26.15 41.27 -52.57
N VAL A 307 26.58 42.34 -53.24
CA VAL A 307 27.86 43.01 -52.94
C VAL A 307 27.86 43.56 -51.51
N SER A 308 26.73 44.15 -51.05
CA SER A 308 26.62 44.65 -49.68
C SER A 308 26.74 43.56 -48.62
N THR A 309 26.23 42.34 -48.87
CA THR A 309 26.35 41.22 -47.93
C THR A 309 27.76 40.64 -47.91
N VAL A 310 28.43 40.52 -49.07
CA VAL A 310 29.81 40.03 -49.17
C VAL A 310 30.81 40.99 -48.53
N HIS A 311 30.66 42.30 -48.73
CA HIS A 311 31.55 43.29 -48.12
C HIS A 311 31.43 43.36 -46.60
N HIS A 312 30.20 43.24 -46.07
CA HIS A 312 29.99 43.22 -44.62
C HIS A 312 30.62 42.00 -43.95
N HIS A 313 30.63 40.85 -44.62
CA HIS A 313 31.27 39.63 -44.11
C HIS A 313 32.81 39.74 -44.12
N LYS A 314 33.39 40.38 -45.13
CA LYS A 314 34.84 40.59 -45.25
C LYS A 314 35.38 41.58 -44.20
N ILE A 315 34.61 42.63 -43.88
CA ILE A 315 34.95 43.61 -42.83
C ILE A 315 34.83 42.99 -41.43
N GLN A 316 33.80 42.18 -41.17
CA GLN A 316 33.67 41.50 -39.87
C GLN A 316 34.81 40.49 -39.61
N LYS A 317 35.35 39.86 -40.66
CA LYS A 317 36.45 38.89 -40.55
C LYS A 317 37.84 39.54 -40.38
N THR A 318 37.95 40.85 -40.57
CA THR A 318 39.21 41.62 -40.37
C THR A 318 39.24 42.38 -39.05
N MET A 319 38.11 42.46 -38.33
CA MET A 319 37.99 43.08 -37.01
C MET A 319 37.79 42.07 -35.86
N GLN A 320 37.78 40.78 -36.17
CA GLN A 320 37.93 39.68 -35.21
C GLN A 320 39.37 39.18 -35.25
#